data_AF-A0A929W0M5-F1
#
_entry.id   AF-A0A929W0M5-F1
#
_cell.length_a   1.000
_cell.length_b   1.000
_cell.length_c   1.000
_cell.angle_alpha   90.00
_cell.angle_beta   90.00
_cell.angle_gamma   90.00
#
_symmetry.space_group_name_H-M   'P 1'
#
loop_
_entity.id
_entity.type
_entity.pdbx_description
1 polymer ?
#
loop_
_entity_poly.entity_id
_entity_poly.type
_entity_poly.pdbx_seq_one_letter_code
_entity_poly.pdbx_strand_id
1 'polypeptide(L)'
;MPYAKLVNHSASTSDSIQPFTPEVDLTERAQKVAQQALWQPNSTKALLWGLLPGGGQIYNRKYWKLPIVWGAFTACYYAISWNNRQYQDYHAAYRDLSSEDPSTNTSWLAFAPLGAKASDYQQYLSSLRPTLKRGNDFYRRYRDLSILATVLVYGLTL
;
A
#
# COMPACT_ATOMS: atom_id res chain seq x y z
N MET A 1 96.32 7.71 -23.81
CA MET A 1 95.29 7.19 -24.73
C MET A 1 93.94 7.23 -24.03
N PRO A 2 92.85 7.63 -24.71
CA PRO A 2 91.64 8.24 -24.13
C PRO A 2 90.51 7.22 -23.89
N TYR A 3 89.58 7.48 -22.96
CA TYR A 3 88.22 6.92 -23.02
C TYR A 3 87.17 7.90 -22.47
N ALA A 4 86.12 8.09 -23.27
CA ALA A 4 85.06 9.09 -23.15
C ALA A 4 84.00 8.71 -22.11
N LYS A 5 83.52 9.70 -21.34
CA LYS A 5 82.29 9.58 -20.53
C LYS A 5 81.09 10.01 -21.36
N LEU A 6 80.16 9.09 -21.59
CA LEU A 6 78.88 9.36 -22.25
C LEU A 6 77.92 10.02 -21.26
N VAL A 7 77.38 11.18 -21.64
CA VAL A 7 76.28 11.87 -20.97
C VAL A 7 74.98 11.28 -21.49
N ASN A 8 74.18 10.65 -20.64
CA ASN A 8 72.83 10.22 -20.98
C ASN A 8 71.83 11.24 -20.42
N HIS A 9 71.25 12.02 -21.32
CA HIS A 9 70.01 12.75 -21.09
C HIS A 9 68.85 11.76 -21.11
N SER A 10 68.11 11.62 -20.00
CA SER A 10 66.76 11.06 -20.00
C SER A 10 65.76 12.19 -19.80
N ALA A 11 64.90 12.36 -20.80
CA ALA A 11 63.86 13.36 -20.85
C ALA A 11 62.84 13.16 -19.72
N SER A 12 62.49 14.26 -19.06
CA SER A 12 61.41 14.36 -18.08
C SER A 12 60.08 13.97 -18.71
N THR A 13 59.47 12.88 -18.25
CA THR A 13 58.08 12.55 -18.57
C THR A 13 57.22 12.99 -17.40
N SER A 14 56.57 14.15 -17.51
CA SER A 14 55.60 14.63 -16.52
C SER A 14 54.21 14.64 -17.15
N ASP A 15 53.52 13.51 -17.08
CA ASP A 15 52.05 13.53 -17.12
C ASP A 15 51.55 12.31 -16.34
N SER A 16 51.02 12.57 -15.15
CA SER A 16 50.34 11.55 -14.34
C SER A 16 49.15 12.23 -13.71
N ILE A 17 47.97 12.01 -14.28
CA ILE A 17 46.68 12.32 -13.67
C ILE A 17 46.66 11.66 -12.30
N GLN A 18 46.58 12.45 -11.22
CA GLN A 18 46.45 11.87 -9.89
C GLN A 18 45.13 11.09 -9.80
N PRO A 19 45.14 9.82 -9.38
CA PRO A 19 43.91 9.07 -9.19
C PRO A 19 43.11 9.71 -8.05
N PHE A 20 41.87 10.11 -8.32
CA PHE A 20 40.90 10.42 -7.29
C PHE A 20 40.60 9.12 -6.51
N THR A 21 41.36 8.90 -5.45
CA THR A 21 41.01 7.92 -4.41
C THR A 21 40.13 8.64 -3.39
N PRO A 22 38.81 8.37 -3.33
CA PRO A 22 38.01 8.89 -2.23
C PRO A 22 38.59 8.31 -0.94
N GLU A 23 39.05 9.18 -0.04
CA GLU A 23 39.46 8.81 1.31
C GLU A 23 38.24 8.25 2.02
N VAL A 24 38.15 6.92 2.07
CA VAL A 24 37.07 6.25 2.78
C VAL A 24 37.38 6.43 4.26
N ASP A 25 36.68 7.35 4.93
CA ASP A 25 36.79 7.50 6.38
C ASP A 25 36.21 6.26 7.08
N LEU A 26 37.11 5.31 7.33
CA LEU A 26 36.82 4.06 8.01
C LEU A 26 36.44 4.29 9.48
N THR A 27 36.88 5.41 10.07
CA THR A 27 36.61 5.73 11.48
C THR A 27 35.17 6.19 11.67
N GLU A 28 34.66 7.05 10.78
CA GLU A 28 33.26 7.48 10.82
C GLU A 28 32.29 6.32 10.56
N ARG A 29 32.65 5.41 9.64
CA ARG A 29 31.89 4.18 9.38
C ARG A 29 31.90 3.24 10.57
N ALA A 30 33.05 3.02 11.20
CA ALA A 30 33.18 2.17 12.37
C ALA A 30 32.38 2.72 13.57
N GLN A 31 32.40 4.04 13.78
CA GLN A 31 31.59 4.69 14.82
C GLN A 31 30.09 4.54 14.57
N LYS A 32 29.62 4.70 13.32
CA LYS A 32 28.21 4.44 12.97
C LYS A 32 27.80 2.99 13.22
N VAL A 33 28.65 2.02 12.88
CA VAL A 33 28.40 0.59 13.14
C VAL A 33 28.38 0.28 14.64
N ALA A 34 29.32 0.85 15.40
CA ALA A 34 29.37 0.69 16.86
C ALA A 34 28.14 1.29 17.56
N GLN A 35 27.69 2.47 17.13
CA GLN A 35 26.46 3.10 17.63
C GLN A 35 25.20 2.31 17.25
N GLN A 36 25.19 1.64 16.08
CA GLN A 36 24.11 0.73 15.69
C GLN A 36 24.10 -0.55 16.54
N ALA A 37 25.27 -1.04 16.97
CA ALA A 37 25.40 -2.23 17.83
C ALA A 37 24.98 -1.98 19.29
N LEU A 38 25.03 -0.72 19.77
CA LEU A 38 24.58 -0.33 21.12
C LEU A 38 23.06 -0.24 21.26
N TRP A 39 22.30 -0.43 20.18
CA TRP A 39 20.85 -0.36 20.21
C TRP A 39 20.25 -1.61 20.87
N GLN A 40 19.75 -1.45 22.10
CA GLN A 40 19.03 -2.51 22.83
C GLN A 40 17.51 -2.30 22.74
N PRO A 41 16.75 -3.23 22.11
CA PRO A 41 15.29 -3.14 22.08
C PRO A 41 14.71 -3.40 23.47
N ASN A 42 14.08 -2.39 24.07
CA ASN A 42 13.33 -2.52 25.32
C ASN A 42 11.96 -3.16 25.03
N SER A 43 11.67 -4.29 25.66
CA SER A 43 10.47 -5.12 25.43
C SER A 43 9.15 -4.40 25.76
N THR A 44 9.15 -3.54 26.78
CA THR A 44 7.96 -2.76 27.16
C THR A 44 7.60 -1.72 26.10
N LYS A 45 8.62 -1.11 25.47
CA LYS A 45 8.41 -0.20 24.34
C LYS A 45 8.01 -0.98 23.09
N ALA A 46 8.62 -2.13 22.81
CA ALA A 46 8.24 -2.98 21.68
C ALA A 46 6.76 -3.42 21.73
N LEU A 47 6.21 -3.71 22.91
CA LEU A 47 4.79 -4.00 23.11
C LEU A 47 3.88 -2.80 22.87
N LEU A 48 4.26 -1.61 23.38
CA LEU A 48 3.51 -0.37 23.13
C LEU A 48 3.50 0.04 21.66
N TRP A 49 4.64 -0.14 20.97
CA TRP A 49 4.73 0.12 19.53
C TRP A 49 4.06 -1.00 18.71
N GLY A 50 4.05 -2.25 19.18
CA GLY A 50 3.33 -3.37 18.55
C GLY A 50 1.81 -3.20 18.55
N LEU A 51 1.26 -2.34 19.40
CA LEU A 51 -0.16 -1.99 19.38
C LEU A 51 -0.55 -1.20 18.11
N LEU A 52 0.42 -0.56 17.44
CA LEU A 52 0.24 0.03 16.12
C LEU A 52 0.63 -1.01 15.07
N PRO A 53 -0.15 -1.18 13.99
CA PRO A 53 0.16 -2.17 12.96
C PRO A 53 1.56 -1.87 12.39
N GLY A 54 2.50 -2.81 12.54
CA GLY A 54 3.88 -2.67 12.09
C GLY A 54 4.84 -1.92 13.02
N GLY A 55 4.43 -1.48 14.21
CA GLY A 55 5.34 -0.76 15.11
C GLY A 55 6.44 -1.63 15.74
N GLY A 56 6.25 -2.96 15.79
CA GLY A 56 7.34 -3.91 16.07
C GLY A 56 8.44 -3.93 15.00
N GLN A 57 8.11 -3.63 13.73
CA GLN A 57 9.08 -3.54 12.63
C GLN A 57 9.82 -2.19 12.60
N ILE A 58 9.13 -1.11 12.98
CA ILE A 58 9.73 0.24 13.16
C ILE A 58 10.75 0.22 14.30
N TYR A 59 10.44 -0.49 15.39
CA TYR A 59 11.36 -0.62 16.51
C TYR A 59 12.70 -1.23 16.07
N ASN A 60 12.67 -2.26 15.21
CA ASN A 60 13.88 -2.93 14.67
C ASN A 60 14.55 -2.21 13.48
N ARG A 61 14.16 -0.96 13.19
CA ARG A 61 14.68 -0.13 12.07
C ARG A 61 14.64 -0.78 10.68
N LYS A 62 13.87 -1.86 10.47
CA LYS A 62 13.77 -2.57 9.19
C LYS A 62 12.71 -1.92 8.28
N TYR A 63 12.93 -0.65 7.93
CA TYR A 63 12.01 0.17 7.09
C TYR A 63 11.92 -0.27 5.63
N TRP A 64 12.80 -1.15 5.15
CA TRP A 64 12.74 -1.62 3.76
C TRP A 64 11.44 -2.38 3.43
N LYS A 65 10.72 -2.89 4.44
CA LYS A 65 9.41 -3.56 4.28
C LYS A 65 8.22 -2.59 4.34
N LEU A 66 8.44 -1.31 4.71
CA LEU A 66 7.37 -0.32 4.83
C LEU A 66 6.59 -0.10 3.53
N PRO A 67 7.24 0.04 2.35
CA PRO A 67 6.52 0.27 1.09
C PRO A 67 5.57 -0.88 0.74
N ILE A 68 5.94 -2.10 1.08
CA ILE A 68 5.12 -3.30 0.87
C ILE A 68 3.90 -3.27 1.80
N VAL A 69 4.12 -2.96 3.08
CA VAL A 69 3.05 -2.85 4.08
C VAL A 69 2.08 -1.73 3.72
N TRP A 70 2.58 -0.53 3.42
CA TRP A 70 1.75 0.61 3.01
C TRP A 70 1.03 0.36 1.68
N GLY A 71 1.69 -0.30 0.73
CA GLY A 71 1.06 -0.72 -0.52
C GLY A 71 -0.11 -1.68 -0.27
N ALA A 72 0.09 -2.69 0.59
CA ALA A 72 -0.96 -3.62 0.99
C ALA A 72 -2.12 -2.91 1.72
N PHE A 73 -1.83 -2.00 2.65
CA PHE A 73 -2.86 -1.22 3.34
C PHE A 73 -3.65 -0.33 2.38
N THR A 74 -2.98 0.36 1.46
CA THR A 74 -3.63 1.22 0.47
C THR A 74 -4.52 0.41 -0.47
N ALA A 75 -4.04 -0.75 -0.94
CA ALA A 75 -4.81 -1.67 -1.77
C ALA A 75 -6.04 -2.22 -1.03
N CYS A 76 -5.88 -2.65 0.23
CA CYS A 76 -7.00 -3.10 1.05
C CYS A 76 -8.01 -1.99 1.30
N TYR A 77 -7.55 -0.78 1.65
CA TYR A 77 -8.41 0.38 1.85
C TYR A 77 -9.23 0.70 0.60
N TYR A 78 -8.59 0.71 -0.57
CA TYR A 78 -9.28 0.91 -1.84
C TYR A 78 -10.33 -0.19 -2.09
N ALA A 79 -9.96 -1.46 -1.92
CA ALA A 79 -10.88 -2.58 -2.10
C ALA A 79 -12.09 -2.51 -1.16
N ILE A 80 -11.90 -2.11 0.10
CA ILE A 80 -12.99 -1.91 1.07
C ILE A 80 -13.90 -0.78 0.60
N SER A 81 -13.32 0.37 0.23
CA SER A 81 -14.09 1.54 -0.21
C SER A 81 -14.94 1.23 -1.45
N TRP A 82 -14.38 0.51 -2.42
CA TRP A 82 -15.07 0.09 -3.62
C TRP A 82 -16.22 -0.87 -3.29
N ASN A 83 -15.95 -1.92 -2.51
CA ASN A 83 -16.97 -2.88 -2.11
C ASN A 83 -18.09 -2.22 -1.30
N ASN A 84 -17.76 -1.26 -0.44
CA ASN A 84 -18.76 -0.53 0.35
C ASN A 84 -19.64 0.36 -0.53
N ARG A 85 -19.06 1.03 -1.53
CA ARG A 85 -19.84 1.83 -2.49
C ARG A 85 -20.81 0.95 -3.28
N GLN A 86 -20.33 -0.18 -3.80
CA GLN A 86 -21.20 -1.14 -4.49
C GLN A 86 -22.33 -1.62 -3.57
N TYR A 87 -22.01 -2.02 -2.34
CA TYR A 87 -23.05 -2.40 -1.36
C TYR A 87 -24.12 -1.32 -1.19
N GLN A 88 -23.71 -0.06 -1.01
CA GLN A 88 -24.63 1.07 -0.85
C GLN A 88 -25.53 1.27 -2.07
N ASP A 89 -24.98 1.19 -3.29
CA ASP A 89 -25.72 1.37 -4.53
C ASP A 89 -26.80 0.28 -4.70
N TYR A 90 -26.44 -0.99 -4.49
CA TYR A 90 -27.40 -2.12 -4.56
C TYR A 90 -28.43 -2.07 -3.42
N HIS A 91 -28.03 -1.69 -2.22
CA HIS A 91 -28.91 -1.59 -1.06
C HIS A 91 -29.94 -0.47 -1.23
N ALA A 92 -29.49 0.72 -1.68
CA ALA A 92 -30.36 1.85 -1.97
C ALA A 92 -31.37 1.51 -3.06
N ALA A 93 -30.93 0.94 -4.18
CA ALA A 93 -31.81 0.52 -5.26
C ALA A 93 -32.85 -0.51 -4.82
N TYR A 94 -32.45 -1.52 -4.03
CA TYR A 94 -33.37 -2.53 -3.52
C TYR A 94 -34.42 -1.94 -2.57
N ARG A 95 -33.99 -1.05 -1.66
CA ARG A 95 -34.86 -0.38 -0.70
C ARG A 95 -35.88 0.50 -1.42
N ASP A 96 -35.43 1.28 -2.39
CA ASP A 96 -36.26 2.21 -3.13
C ASP A 96 -37.32 1.47 -3.99
N LEU A 97 -36.96 0.34 -4.62
CA LEU A 97 -37.92 -0.54 -5.32
C LEU A 97 -38.90 -1.27 -4.39
N SER A 98 -38.57 -1.39 -3.10
CA SER A 98 -39.41 -2.05 -2.10
C SER A 98 -40.17 -1.07 -1.21
N SER A 99 -40.02 0.24 -1.46
CA SER A 99 -40.69 1.32 -0.74
C SER A 99 -42.16 1.45 -1.15
N GLU A 100 -42.95 2.19 -0.36
CA GLU A 100 -44.36 2.45 -0.64
C GLU A 100 -44.57 3.28 -1.91
N ASP A 101 -43.63 4.18 -2.24
CA ASP A 101 -43.64 5.03 -3.44
C ASP A 101 -42.36 4.87 -4.31
N PRO A 102 -42.23 3.78 -5.10
CA PRO A 102 -41.04 3.57 -5.93
C PRO A 102 -40.88 4.56 -7.09
N SER A 103 -41.96 5.23 -7.51
CA SER A 103 -42.00 6.13 -8.67
C SER A 103 -41.27 7.46 -8.48
N THR A 104 -41.03 7.87 -7.23
CA THR A 104 -40.28 9.09 -6.89
C THR A 104 -38.79 8.83 -6.71
N ASN A 105 -38.38 7.56 -6.58
CA ASN A 105 -37.01 7.18 -6.29
C ASN A 105 -36.27 6.76 -7.56
N THR A 106 -35.03 7.23 -7.71
CA THR A 106 -34.22 7.08 -8.94
C THR A 106 -33.01 6.15 -8.78
N SER A 107 -32.68 5.70 -7.57
CA SER A 107 -31.46 4.92 -7.30
C SER A 107 -31.43 3.58 -8.06
N TRP A 108 -32.58 2.97 -8.33
CA TRP A 108 -32.68 1.74 -9.09
C TRP A 108 -32.49 1.91 -10.60
N LEU A 109 -32.57 3.13 -11.12
CA LEU A 109 -32.39 3.42 -12.56
C LEU A 109 -30.98 3.11 -13.04
N ALA A 110 -29.98 3.14 -12.15
CA ALA A 110 -28.61 2.73 -12.45
C ALA A 110 -28.49 1.26 -12.87
N PHE A 111 -29.49 0.43 -12.54
CA PHE A 111 -29.55 -0.99 -12.86
C PHE A 111 -30.58 -1.33 -13.96
N ALA A 112 -31.32 -0.32 -14.42
CA ALA A 112 -32.34 -0.48 -15.46
C ALA A 112 -31.73 -0.30 -16.86
N PRO A 113 -32.38 -0.84 -17.93
CA PRO A 113 -31.92 -0.60 -19.29
C PRO A 113 -31.95 0.90 -19.63
N LEU A 114 -31.07 1.32 -20.55
CA LEU A 114 -30.98 2.71 -21.00
C LEU A 114 -32.35 3.23 -21.48
N GLY A 115 -32.78 4.35 -20.92
CA GLY A 115 -34.07 4.97 -21.25
C GLY A 115 -35.23 4.62 -20.30
N ALA A 116 -35.02 3.76 -19.30
CA ALA A 116 -36.02 3.50 -18.27
C ALA A 116 -36.32 4.76 -17.44
N LYS A 117 -37.60 4.97 -17.11
CA LYS A 117 -38.06 6.06 -16.24
C LYS A 117 -38.54 5.51 -14.90
N ALA A 118 -38.51 6.37 -13.89
CA ALA A 118 -38.97 6.02 -12.54
C ALA A 118 -40.46 5.60 -12.51
N SER A 119 -41.28 6.14 -13.41
CA SER A 119 -42.70 5.80 -13.57
C SER A 119 -42.93 4.35 -13.99
N ASP A 120 -41.99 3.75 -14.71
CA ASP A 120 -42.17 2.44 -15.37
C ASP A 120 -41.67 1.28 -14.47
N TYR A 121 -41.49 1.55 -13.16
CA TYR A 121 -40.90 0.60 -12.21
C TYR A 121 -41.63 -0.75 -12.16
N GLN A 122 -42.95 -0.76 -12.35
CA GLN A 122 -43.77 -1.97 -12.29
C GLN A 122 -43.35 -3.02 -13.32
N GLN A 123 -42.91 -2.59 -14.50
CA GLN A 123 -42.44 -3.46 -15.57
C GLN A 123 -41.13 -4.18 -15.17
N TYR A 124 -40.29 -3.53 -14.37
CA TYR A 124 -38.98 -4.03 -13.99
C TYR A 124 -38.93 -4.66 -12.60
N LEU A 125 -39.97 -4.45 -11.79
CA LEU A 125 -40.00 -4.86 -10.39
C LEU A 125 -39.75 -6.35 -10.20
N SER A 126 -40.41 -7.21 -10.99
CA SER A 126 -40.29 -8.67 -10.89
C SER A 126 -38.89 -9.19 -11.23
N SER A 127 -38.20 -8.56 -12.18
CA SER A 127 -36.88 -8.98 -12.66
C SER A 127 -35.72 -8.33 -11.88
N LEU A 128 -35.83 -7.05 -11.54
CA LEU A 128 -34.77 -6.30 -10.86
C LEU A 128 -34.76 -6.58 -9.35
N ARG A 129 -35.92 -6.66 -8.69
CA ARG A 129 -35.99 -6.90 -7.23
C ARG A 129 -35.19 -8.12 -6.77
N PRO A 130 -35.32 -9.33 -7.36
CA PRO A 130 -34.54 -10.50 -6.92
C PRO A 130 -33.05 -10.37 -7.27
N THR A 131 -32.71 -9.64 -8.33
CA THR A 131 -31.32 -9.41 -8.74
C THR A 131 -30.63 -8.44 -7.79
N LEU A 132 -31.29 -7.34 -7.45
CA LEU A 132 -30.81 -6.37 -6.47
C LEU A 132 -30.74 -6.97 -5.06
N LYS A 133 -31.71 -7.79 -4.67
CA LYS A 133 -31.66 -8.53 -3.40
C LYS A 133 -30.42 -9.42 -3.33
N ARG A 134 -30.16 -10.22 -4.38
CA ARG A 134 -28.99 -11.09 -4.46
C ARG A 134 -27.69 -10.29 -4.44
N GLY A 135 -27.61 -9.20 -5.20
CA GLY A 135 -26.45 -8.29 -5.19
C GLY A 135 -26.21 -7.71 -3.79
N ASN A 136 -27.24 -7.15 -3.15
CA ASN A 136 -27.17 -6.63 -1.79
C ASN A 136 -26.68 -7.70 -0.79
N ASP A 137 -27.25 -8.92 -0.83
CA ASP A 137 -26.86 -10.02 0.04
C ASP A 137 -25.39 -10.46 -0.20
N PHE A 138 -24.95 -10.47 -1.46
CA PHE A 138 -23.58 -10.80 -1.86
C PHE A 138 -22.58 -9.76 -1.36
N TYR A 139 -22.82 -8.47 -1.62
CA TYR A 139 -21.91 -7.40 -1.21
C TYR A 139 -21.87 -7.19 0.31
N ARG A 140 -22.98 -7.44 1.02
CA ARG A 140 -22.98 -7.47 2.50
C ARG A 140 -21.99 -8.53 2.99
N ARG A 141 -22.07 -9.75 2.45
CA ARG A 141 -21.17 -10.85 2.85
C ARG A 141 -19.71 -10.58 2.49
N TYR A 142 -19.44 -9.99 1.32
CA TYR A 142 -18.08 -9.65 0.89
C TYR A 142 -17.46 -8.52 1.71
N ARG A 143 -18.25 -7.50 2.09
CA ARG A 143 -17.81 -6.44 3.01
C ARG A 143 -17.47 -7.01 4.40
N ASP A 144 -18.32 -7.88 4.93
CA ASP A 144 -18.09 -8.48 6.24
C ASP A 144 -16.85 -9.40 6.21
N LEU A 145 -16.63 -10.11 5.09
CA LEU A 145 -15.42 -10.92 4.87
C LEU A 145 -14.15 -10.07 4.69
N SER A 146 -14.22 -8.90 4.04
CA SER A 146 -13.06 -8.01 3.89
C SER A 146 -12.68 -7.35 5.22
N ILE A 147 -13.66 -7.03 6.08
CA ILE A 147 -13.40 -6.59 7.45
C ILE A 147 -12.67 -7.68 8.24
N LEU A 148 -13.15 -8.93 8.16
CA LEU A 148 -12.50 -10.07 8.82
C LEU A 148 -11.09 -10.34 8.29
N ALA A 149 -10.89 -10.26 6.97
CA ALA A 149 -9.57 -10.37 6.36
C ALA A 149 -8.63 -9.25 6.83
N THR A 150 -9.12 -8.03 6.98
CA THR A 150 -8.33 -6.91 7.50
C THR A 150 -7.93 -7.14 8.96
N VAL A 151 -8.82 -7.69 9.79
CA VAL A 151 -8.51 -8.08 11.17
C VAL A 151 -7.49 -9.21 11.21
N LEU A 152 -7.58 -10.20 10.32
CA LEU A 152 -6.59 -11.28 10.20
C LEU A 152 -5.21 -10.75 9.79
N VAL A 153 -5.15 -9.87 8.79
CA VAL A 153 -3.90 -9.22 8.36
C VAL A 153 -3.32 -8.40 9.51
N TYR A 154 -4.17 -7.64 10.22
CA TYR A 154 -3.76 -6.89 11.40
C TYR A 154 -3.14 -7.79 12.47
N GLY A 155 -3.78 -8.93 12.78
CA GLY A 155 -3.25 -9.91 13.73
C GLY A 155 -1.96 -10.60 13.28
N LEU A 156 -1.77 -10.79 11.96
CA LEU A 156 -0.53 -11.36 11.40
C LEU A 156 0.63 -10.35 11.36
N THR A 157 0.32 -9.06 11.38
CA THR A 157 1.32 -7.97 11.40
C THR A 157 1.77 -7.52 12.79
N LEU A 158 1.10 -7.99 13.84
CA LEU A 158 1.48 -7.80 15.24
C LEU A 158 2.69 -8.68 15.59
#